data_AF-A0A0G0Z7U2-F1
#
_entry.id   AF-A0A0G0Z7U2-F1
#
_cell.length_a   1.000
_cell.length_b   1.000
_cell.length_c   1.000
_cell.angle_alpha   90.00
_cell.angle_beta   90.00
_cell.angle_gamma   90.00
#
_symmetry.space_group_name_H-M   'P 1'
#
loop_
_entity.id
_entity.type
_entity.pdbx_description
1 polymer ?
#
loop_
_entity_poly.entity_id
_entity_poly.type
_entity_poly.pdbx_seq_one_letter_code
_entity_poly.pdbx_strand_id
1 'polypeptide(L)'
;MINNKEQNKLLETLGLESLPEEIQMDLLTKMSDTLYNTIMISVVEKLGQSDRQKALGEFLEQKPEFPEFLNWCEKNVPEFEKLAKNETQKYIKQLSALESQSEI
;
A
#
# COMPACT_ATOMS: atom_id res chain seq x y z
N MET A 1 -9.61 9.37 -7.56
CA MET A 1 -10.85 8.58 -7.35
C MET A 1 -10.61 7.20 -7.93
N ILE A 2 -10.48 6.19 -7.08
CA ILE A 2 -10.53 4.80 -7.55
C ILE A 2 -11.93 4.61 -8.13
N ASN A 3 -12.02 4.19 -9.38
CA ASN A 3 -13.27 4.02 -10.08
C ASN A 3 -14.10 2.95 -9.34
N ASN A 4 -15.39 3.16 -9.04
CA ASN A 4 -16.23 2.20 -8.30
C ASN A 4 -16.14 0.75 -8.85
N LYS A 5 -15.83 0.61 -10.15
CA LYS A 5 -15.62 -0.66 -10.84
C LYS A 5 -14.35 -1.42 -10.43
N GLU A 6 -13.27 -0.72 -10.09
CA GLU A 6 -12.01 -1.31 -9.62
C GLU A 6 -12.15 -1.77 -8.16
N GLN A 7 -12.88 -0.97 -7.36
CA GLN A 7 -13.15 -1.27 -5.95
C GLN A 7 -14.05 -2.52 -5.81
N ASN A 8 -15.11 -2.64 -6.62
CA ASN A 8 -15.97 -3.83 -6.62
C ASN A 8 -15.21 -5.10 -7.03
N LYS A 9 -14.35 -5.01 -8.06
CA LYS A 9 -13.50 -6.14 -8.46
C LYS A 9 -12.55 -6.59 -7.35
N LEU A 10 -11.99 -5.63 -6.61
CA LEU A 10 -11.11 -5.93 -5.49
C LEU A 10 -11.88 -6.64 -4.37
N LEU A 11 -13.07 -6.15 -4.03
CA LEU A 11 -13.95 -6.78 -3.04
C LEU A 11 -14.32 -8.21 -3.45
N GLU A 12 -14.72 -8.43 -4.71
CA GLU A 12 -15.00 -9.76 -5.27
C GLU A 12 -13.78 -10.68 -5.23
N THR A 13 -12.59 -10.16 -5.54
CA THR A 13 -11.35 -10.95 -5.53
C THR A 13 -10.96 -11.39 -4.13
N LEU A 14 -11.37 -10.63 -3.11
CA LEU A 14 -11.08 -10.87 -1.70
C LEU A 14 -12.25 -11.53 -0.96
N GLY A 15 -13.31 -11.96 -1.67
CA GLY A 15 -14.50 -12.57 -1.07
C GLY A 15 -15.28 -11.66 -0.10
N LEU A 16 -15.06 -10.34 -0.17
CA LEU A 16 -15.62 -9.36 0.77
C LEU A 16 -16.95 -8.77 0.28
N GLU A 17 -17.43 -9.12 -0.93
CA GLU A 17 -18.62 -8.50 -1.53
C GLU A 17 -19.91 -8.71 -0.73
N SER A 18 -19.95 -9.73 0.12
CA SER A 18 -21.10 -10.07 0.96
C SER A 18 -21.18 -9.27 2.27
N LEU A 19 -20.12 -8.55 2.62
CA LEU A 19 -20.07 -7.74 3.84
C LEU A 19 -20.86 -6.44 3.69
N PRO A 20 -21.37 -5.86 4.79
CA PRO A 20 -21.93 -4.51 4.79
C PRO A 20 -20.95 -3.48 4.22
N GLU A 21 -21.46 -2.51 3.47
CA GLU A 21 -20.65 -1.47 2.79
C GLU A 21 -19.74 -0.70 3.76
N GLU A 22 -20.21 -0.39 4.98
CA GLU A 22 -19.40 0.25 6.02
C GLU A 22 -18.19 -0.60 6.42
N ILE A 23 -18.37 -1.93 6.50
CA ILE A 23 -17.31 -2.88 6.86
C ILE A 23 -16.35 -3.05 5.68
N GLN A 24 -16.87 -3.12 4.45
CA GLN A 24 -16.04 -3.15 3.24
C GLN A 24 -15.12 -1.93 3.15
N MET A 25 -15.67 -0.74 3.41
CA MET A 25 -14.91 0.51 3.38
C MET A 25 -13.84 0.56 4.47
N ASP A 26 -14.17 0.17 5.71
CA ASP A 26 -13.20 0.13 6.81
C ASP A 26 -12.04 -0.86 6.53
N LEU A 27 -12.35 -2.04 5.98
CA LEU A 27 -11.34 -3.01 5.56
C LEU A 27 -10.45 -2.46 4.45
N LEU A 28 -11.03 -1.86 3.41
CA LEU A 28 -10.26 -1.26 2.31
C LEU A 28 -9.36 -0.13 2.78
N THR A 29 -9.81 0.69 3.73
CA THR A 29 -8.99 1.74 4.36
C THR A 29 -7.82 1.12 5.12
N LYS A 30 -8.06 0.14 5.99
CA LYS A 30 -6.99 -0.54 6.75
C LYS A 30 -6.00 -1.26 5.85
N MET A 31 -6.47 -1.84 4.75
CA MET A 31 -5.62 -2.46 3.75
C MET A 31 -4.73 -1.44 3.05
N SER A 32 -5.31 -0.29 2.69
CA SER A 32 -4.58 0.81 2.07
C SER A 32 -3.49 1.36 3.00
N ASP A 33 -3.81 1.53 4.29
CA ASP A 33 -2.86 1.97 5.31
C ASP A 33 -1.72 0.96 5.52
N THR A 34 -2.05 -0.33 5.55
CA THR A 34 -1.05 -1.41 5.70
C THR A 34 -0.12 -1.47 4.51
N LEU A 35 -0.67 -1.40 3.29
CA LEU A 35 0.10 -1.38 2.06
C LEU A 35 1.00 -0.14 1.99
N TYR A 36 0.48 1.02 2.40
CA TYR A 36 1.25 2.26 2.49
C TYR A 36 2.46 2.12 3.42
N ASN A 37 2.23 1.65 4.65
CA ASN A 37 3.30 1.44 5.62
C ASN A 37 4.36 0.46 5.10
N THR A 38 3.92 -0.61 4.43
CA THR A 38 4.83 -1.60 3.82
C THR A 38 5.72 -0.96 2.76
N ILE A 39 5.12 -0.18 1.84
CA ILE A 39 5.87 0.54 0.80
C ILE A 39 6.84 1.54 1.44
N MET A 40 6.42 2.26 2.49
CA MET A 40 7.29 3.22 3.19
C MET A 40 8.52 2.54 3.80
N ILE A 41 8.33 1.40 4.48
CA ILE A 41 9.45 0.63 5.04
C ILE A 41 10.40 0.19 3.92
N SER A 42 9.89 -0.38 2.83
CA SER A 42 10.72 -0.79 1.71
C SER A 42 11.44 0.38 1.03
N VAL A 43 10.83 1.56 0.97
CA VAL A 43 11.48 2.79 0.49
C VAL A 43 12.66 3.16 1.40
N VAL A 44 12.47 3.16 2.72
CA VAL A 44 13.55 3.43 3.69
C VAL A 44 14.69 2.43 3.53
N GLU A 45 14.39 1.14 3.42
CA GLU A 45 15.38 0.09 3.19
C GLU A 45 16.14 0.26 1.87
N LYS A 46 15.43 0.58 0.78
CA LYS A 46 16.02 0.77 -0.55
C LYS A 46 16.94 1.99 -0.60
N LEU A 47 16.61 3.05 0.12
CA LEU A 47 17.44 4.26 0.20
C LEU A 47 18.68 4.05 1.07
N GLY A 48 18.67 3.12 2.02
CA GLY A 48 19.78 2.86 2.95
C GLY A 48 20.22 4.11 3.71
N GLN A 49 21.47 4.17 4.19
CA GLN A 49 22.03 5.38 4.84
C GLN A 49 22.53 6.44 3.84
N SER A 50 21.72 6.76 2.84
CA SER A 50 22.05 7.80 1.86
C SER A 50 21.51 9.16 2.27
N ASP A 51 22.02 10.23 1.66
CA ASP A 51 21.47 11.59 1.81
C ASP A 51 19.96 11.65 1.47
N ARG A 52 19.49 10.73 0.62
CA ARG A 52 18.08 10.61 0.25
C ARG A 52 17.21 10.08 1.39
N GLN A 53 17.76 9.29 2.31
CA GLN A 53 17.05 8.88 3.52
C GLN A 53 16.86 10.07 4.47
N LYS A 54 17.87 10.94 4.58
CA LYS A 54 17.73 12.18 5.34
C LYS A 54 16.66 13.10 4.72
N ALA A 55 16.69 13.26 3.39
CA ALA A 55 15.67 14.01 2.66
C ALA A 55 14.26 13.42 2.81
N LEU A 56 14.14 12.09 2.92
CA LEU A 56 12.87 11.44 3.25
C LEU A 56 12.40 11.81 4.65
N GLY A 57 13.29 11.79 5.65
CA GLY A 57 12.97 12.21 7.02
C GLY A 57 12.44 13.65 7.08
N GLU A 58 13.16 14.59 6.45
CA GLU A 58 12.78 16.00 6.36
C GLU A 58 11.45 16.20 5.60
N PHE A 59 11.18 15.35 4.61
CA PHE A 59 9.92 15.35 3.88
C PHE A 59 8.76 14.83 4.76
N LEU A 60 8.97 13.76 5.52
CA LEU A 60 7.94 13.17 6.39
C LEU A 60 7.57 14.08 7.59
N GLU A 61 8.50 14.92 8.07
CA GLU A 61 8.21 15.92 9.11
C GLU A 61 7.12 16.92 8.69
N GLN A 62 6.93 17.13 7.38
CA GLN A 62 5.91 18.02 6.83
C GLN A 62 4.51 17.38 6.83
N LYS A 63 4.41 16.09 7.21
CA LYS A 63 3.17 15.31 7.18
C LYS A 63 2.49 15.34 5.80
N PRO A 64 3.22 14.97 4.74
CA PRO A 64 2.71 15.03 3.38
C PRO A 64 1.51 14.12 3.21
N GLU A 65 0.57 14.52 2.36
CA GLU A 65 -0.52 13.63 1.97
C GLU A 65 0.00 12.49 1.09
N PHE A 66 -0.75 11.39 1.01
CA PHE A 66 -0.37 10.21 0.25
C PHE A 66 0.02 10.51 -1.22
N PRO A 67 -0.71 11.35 -1.97
CA PRO A 67 -0.31 11.71 -3.34
C PRO A 67 1.04 12.44 -3.40
N GLU A 68 1.34 13.27 -2.40
CA GLU A 68 2.61 14.00 -2.31
C GLU A 68 3.76 13.03 -2.01
N PHE A 69 3.53 12.05 -1.13
CA PHE A 69 4.50 11.00 -0.85
C PHE A 69 4.85 10.18 -2.10
N LEU A 70 3.85 9.75 -2.86
CA LEU A 70 4.07 9.01 -4.11
C LEU A 70 4.91 9.82 -5.10
N ASN A 71 4.56 11.10 -5.29
CA ASN A 71 5.31 12.00 -6.16
C ASN A 71 6.76 12.20 -5.69
N TRP A 72 6.99 12.25 -4.39
CA TRP A 72 8.35 12.33 -3.84
C TRP A 72 9.13 11.04 -4.13
N CYS A 73 8.52 9.88 -3.90
CA CYS A 73 9.14 8.59 -4.12
C CYS A 73 9.50 8.36 -5.59
N GLU A 74 8.63 8.69 -6.53
CA GLU A 74 8.93 8.57 -7.98
C GLU A 74 10.16 9.37 -8.40
N LYS A 75 10.40 10.52 -7.78
CA LYS A 75 11.53 11.41 -8.10
C LYS A 75 12.83 10.99 -7.42
N ASN A 76 12.75 10.44 -6.21
CA ASN A 76 13.92 10.27 -5.34
C ASN A 76 14.32 8.80 -5.13
N VAL A 77 13.40 7.86 -5.29
CA VAL A 77 13.62 6.44 -5.02
C VAL A 77 13.88 5.69 -6.34
N PRO A 78 15.08 5.10 -6.52
CA PRO A 78 15.39 4.32 -7.71
C PRO A 78 14.45 3.11 -7.85
N GLU A 79 13.92 2.90 -9.05
CA GLU A 79 13.00 1.79 -9.36
C GLU A 79 11.75 1.76 -8.45
N PHE A 80 11.26 2.93 -8.00
CA PHE A 80 10.13 3.02 -7.08
C PHE A 80 8.89 2.25 -7.56
N GLU A 81 8.50 2.40 -8.83
CA GLU A 81 7.33 1.72 -9.41
C GLU A 81 7.44 0.19 -9.28
N LYS A 82 8.64 -0.36 -9.51
CA LYS A 82 8.91 -1.79 -9.38
C LYS A 82 8.86 -2.23 -7.92
N LEU A 83 9.37 -1.42 -7.00
CA LEU A 83 9.29 -1.66 -5.56
C LEU A 83 7.83 -1.66 -5.10
N ALA A 84 7.06 -0.63 -5.43
CA ALA A 84 5.65 -0.52 -5.08
C ALA A 84 4.83 -1.69 -5.64
N LYS A 85 5.07 -2.07 -6.90
CA LYS A 85 4.42 -3.23 -7.53
C LYS A 85 4.76 -4.54 -6.81
N ASN A 86 6.01 -4.75 -6.45
CA ASN A 86 6.45 -5.96 -5.72
C ASN A 86 5.80 -6.04 -4.33
N GLU A 87 5.78 -4.95 -3.57
CA GLU A 87 5.16 -4.93 -2.25
C GLU A 87 3.64 -5.13 -2.33
N THR A 88 2.99 -4.52 -3.32
CA THR A 88 1.57 -4.74 -3.59
C THR A 88 1.27 -6.21 -3.91
N GLN A 89 2.09 -6.85 -4.75
CA GLN A 89 1.91 -8.27 -5.07
C GLN A 89 2.15 -9.19 -3.89
N LYS A 90 3.15 -8.90 -3.05
CA LYS A 90 3.39 -9.66 -1.81
C LYS A 90 2.21 -9.51 -0.85
N TYR A 91 1.70 -8.29 -0.69
CA TYR A 91 0.57 -8.01 0.19
C TYR A 91 -0.70 -8.73 -0.27
N ILE A 92 -1.04 -8.68 -1.56
CA ILE A 92 -2.17 -9.43 -2.12
C ILE A 92 -2.01 -10.93 -1.85
N LYS A 93 -0.82 -11.50 -2.08
CA LYS A 93 -0.56 -12.93 -1.80
C LYS A 93 -0.74 -13.29 -0.33
N GLN A 94 -0.34 -12.40 0.59
CA GLN A 94 -0.53 -12.62 2.02
C GLN A 94 -2.01 -12.62 2.40
N LEU A 95 -2.80 -11.71 1.81
CA LEU A 95 -4.25 -11.68 2.02
C LEU A 95 -4.92 -12.95 1.52
N SER A 96 -4.61 -13.38 0.30
CA SER A 96 -5.17 -14.63 -0.26
C SER A 96 -4.78 -15.87 0.56
N ALA A 97 -3.58 -15.89 1.15
CA ALA A 97 -3.13 -17.00 1.98
C ALA A 97 -3.85 -17.08 3.33
N LEU A 98 -4.32 -15.95 3.87
CA LEU A 98 -5.08 -15.91 5.13
C LEU A 98 -6.50 -16.50 4.95
N GLU A 99 -7.11 -16.32 3.78
CA GLU A 99 -8.39 -16.98 3.44
C GLU A 99 -8.25 -18.51 3.46
N SER A 100 -7.20 -19.05 2.83
CA SER A 100 -6.97 -20.50 2.77
C SER A 100 -6.63 -21.15 4.12
N GLN A 101 -6.26 -20.38 5.14
CA GLN A 101 -5.99 -20.89 6.49
C GLN A 101 -7.19 -20.78 7.44
N SER A 102 -8.26 -20.08 7.03
CA SER A 102 -9.48 -19.90 7.83
C SER A 102 -10.50 -21.03 7.64
N GLU A 103 -10.22 -22.00 6.74
CA GLU A 103 -11.05 -23.19 6.44
C GLU A 103 -10.59 -24.48 7.17
N ILE A 104 -9.85 -24.39 8.29
CA ILE A 104 -9.49 -25.55 9.14
C ILE A 104 -10.21 -25.51 10.49
#